data_AF-A0A426XHU6-F1
#
_entry.id   AF-A0A426XHU6-F1
#
_cell.length_a   1.000
_cell.length_b   1.000
_cell.length_c   1.000
_cell.angle_alpha   90.00
_cell.angle_beta   90.00
_cell.angle_gamma   90.00
#
_symmetry.space_group_name_H-M   'P 1'
#
loop_
_entity.id
_entity.type
_entity.pdbx_description
1 polymer ?
#
loop_
_entity_poly.entity_id
_entity_poly.type
_entity_poly.pdbx_seq_one_letter_code
_entity_poly.pdbx_strand_id
1 'polypeptide(L)'
;MARRILVTGGAGYIGSHTVLQLLLAGFGVVVVDNLDNSSEVAVERVTAIAGKYGKNLTFHRVPSLFSCSVHEHSALKFRFSSSDG
;
A
#
# COMPACT_ATOMS: atom_id res chain seq x y z
N MET A 1 -0.73 18.75 8.04
CA MET A 1 -1.04 17.32 8.28
C MET A 1 -0.73 16.57 6.99
N ALA A 2 0.21 15.62 6.99
CA ALA A 2 0.55 14.88 5.78
C ALA A 2 -0.60 13.93 5.43
N ARG A 3 -1.21 14.10 4.24
CA ARG A 3 -2.27 13.21 3.76
C ARG A 3 -1.65 11.86 3.41
N ARG A 4 -2.26 10.78 3.92
CA ARG A 4 -1.89 9.39 3.62
C ARG A 4 -2.88 8.79 2.64
N ILE A 5 -2.39 8.10 1.61
CA ILE A 5 -3.18 7.50 0.54
C ILE A 5 -3.03 5.98 0.62
N LEU A 6 -4.16 5.28 0.63
CA LEU A 6 -4.20 3.82 0.57
C LEU A 6 -4.26 3.38 -0.89
N VAL A 7 -3.36 2.49 -1.29
CA VAL A 7 -3.31 1.90 -2.63
C VAL A 7 -3.44 0.39 -2.51
N THR A 8 -4.56 -0.15 -2.97
CA THR A 8 -4.76 -1.59 -3.12
C THR A 8 -4.11 -2.05 -4.44
N GLY A 9 -3.39 -3.17 -4.45
CA GLY A 9 -2.71 -3.65 -5.65
C GLY A 9 -1.41 -2.89 -5.98
N GLY A 10 -0.82 -2.20 -4.99
CA GLY A 10 0.34 -1.32 -5.19
C GLY A 10 1.66 -2.05 -5.46
N ALA A 11 1.72 -3.38 -5.30
CA ALA A 11 2.88 -4.18 -5.70
C ALA A 11 2.81 -4.64 -7.18
N GLY A 12 1.69 -4.40 -7.87
CA GLY A 12 1.53 -4.70 -9.29
C GLY A 12 2.27 -3.73 -10.22
N TYR A 13 2.29 -4.02 -11.52
CA TYR A 13 2.97 -3.20 -12.53
C TYR A 13 2.48 -1.74 -12.53
N ILE A 14 1.17 -1.54 -12.63
CA ILE A 14 0.56 -0.19 -12.64
C ILE A 14 0.63 0.44 -11.24
N GLY A 15 0.30 -0.33 -10.20
CA GLY A 15 0.28 0.13 -8.82
C GLY A 15 1.63 0.64 -8.33
N SER A 16 2.72 -0.05 -8.68
CA SER A 16 4.08 0.34 -8.28
C SER A 16 4.49 1.71 -8.85
N HIS A 17 4.11 2.01 -10.10
CA HIS A 17 4.33 3.33 -10.69
C HIS A 17 3.47 4.41 -10.04
N THR A 18 2.20 4.12 -9.74
CA THR A 18 1.34 5.05 -9.01
C THR A 18 1.89 5.37 -7.62
N VAL A 19 2.33 4.35 -6.87
CA VAL A 19 2.95 4.51 -5.55
C VAL A 19 4.17 5.40 -5.63
N LEU A 20 5.05 5.19 -6.61
CA LEU A 20 6.23 6.03 -6.81
C LEU A 20 5.86 7.50 -7.03
N GLN A 21 4.90 7.80 -7.89
CA GLN A 21 4.47 9.18 -8.15
C GLN A 21 3.88 9.85 -6.90
N LEU A 22 3.09 9.12 -6.12
CA LEU A 22 2.52 9.62 -4.87
C LEU A 22 3.60 9.92 -3.82
N LEU A 23 4.61 9.05 -3.70
CA LEU A 23 5.76 9.28 -2.81
C LEU A 23 6.58 10.50 -3.25
N LEU A 24 6.85 10.65 -4.56
CA LEU A 24 7.58 11.79 -5.11
C LEU A 24 6.81 13.11 -4.93
N ALA A 25 5.48 13.07 -4.99
CA ALA A 25 4.61 14.20 -4.68
C ALA A 25 4.52 14.53 -3.17
N GLY A 26 5.22 13.77 -2.32
CA GLY A 26 5.33 14.01 -0.88
C GLY A 26 4.18 13.46 -0.05
N PHE A 27 3.33 12.60 -0.62
CA PHE A 27 2.28 11.90 0.13
C PHE A 27 2.86 10.72 0.91
N GLY A 28 2.19 10.37 2.01
CA GLY A 28 2.39 9.07 2.64
C GLY A 28 1.57 8.02 1.90
N VAL A 29 2.17 6.87 1.59
CA VAL A 29 1.48 5.82 0.83
C VAL A 29 1.45 4.55 1.65
N VAL A 30 0.25 3.97 1.76
CA VAL A 30 0.03 2.66 2.37
C VAL A 30 -0.38 1.71 1.27
N VAL A 31 0.42 0.70 0.99
CA VAL A 31 0.14 -0.32 -0.02
C VAL A 31 -0.44 -1.55 0.66
N VAL A 32 -1.55 -2.03 0.14
CA VAL A 32 -2.16 -3.30 0.54
C VAL A 32 -2.22 -4.20 -0.69
N ASP A 33 -1.59 -5.36 -0.63
CA ASP A 33 -1.50 -6.27 -1.78
C ASP A 33 -1.56 -7.73 -1.34
N ASN A 34 -2.11 -8.59 -2.19
CA ASN A 34 -2.22 -10.03 -1.94
C ASN A 34 -1.02 -10.82 -2.44
N LEU A 35 -0.15 -10.23 -3.28
CA LEU A 35 1.02 -10.89 -3.87
C LEU A 35 0.69 -12.11 -4.75
N ASP A 36 -0.57 -12.31 -5.13
CA ASP A 36 -0.98 -13.46 -5.96
C ASP A 36 -0.42 -13.35 -7.39
N ASN A 37 -0.25 -12.12 -7.90
CA ASN A 37 0.32 -11.86 -9.24
C ASN A 37 1.33 -10.69 -9.22
N SER A 38 1.85 -10.36 -8.05
CA SER A 38 2.75 -9.24 -7.83
C SER A 38 3.94 -9.71 -6.97
N SER A 39 4.98 -8.88 -6.88
CA SER A 39 6.21 -9.24 -6.18
C SER A 39 6.60 -8.14 -5.21
N GLU A 40 7.02 -8.52 -4.00
CA GLU A 40 7.58 -7.60 -3.00
C GLU A 40 8.77 -6.80 -3.56
N VAL A 41 9.50 -7.40 -4.52
CA VAL A 41 10.60 -6.76 -5.25
C VAL A 41 10.16 -5.47 -5.94
N ALA A 42 8.91 -5.37 -6.41
CA ALA A 42 8.39 -4.14 -7.01
C ALA A 42 8.30 -3.00 -5.98
N VAL A 43 7.85 -3.31 -4.75
CA VAL A 43 7.74 -2.35 -3.65
C VAL A 43 9.12 -1.93 -3.16
N GLU A 44 10.06 -2.88 -3.07
CA GLU A 44 11.46 -2.59 -2.73
C GLU A 44 12.12 -1.66 -3.75
N ARG A 45 11.96 -1.96 -5.05
CA ARG A 45 12.47 -1.11 -6.13
C ARG A 45 11.88 0.29 -6.07
N VAL A 46 10.57 0.41 -5.86
CA VAL A 46 9.90 1.71 -5.72
C VAL A 46 10.45 2.47 -4.52
N THR A 47 10.68 1.80 -3.39
CA THR A 47 11.27 2.41 -2.19
C THR A 47 12.67 2.93 -2.46
N ALA A 48 13.50 2.14 -3.15
CA ALA A 48 14.85 2.53 -3.52
C ALA A 48 14.86 3.72 -4.50
N ILE A 49 14.00 3.70 -5.52
CA ILE A 49 13.88 4.79 -6.51
C ILE A 49 13.32 6.07 -5.87
N ALA A 50 12.38 5.94 -4.93
CA ALA A 50 11.80 7.07 -4.20
C ALA A 50 12.80 7.76 -3.25
N GLY A 51 13.94 7.11 -2.92
CA GLY A 51 15.00 7.66 -2.09
C GLY A 51 14.48 8.16 -0.75
N LYS A 52 14.66 9.46 -0.46
CA LYS A 52 14.23 10.09 0.80
C LYS A 52 12.72 10.00 1.06
N TYR A 53 11.91 9.77 0.02
CA TYR A 53 10.46 9.62 0.13
C TYR A 53 10.04 8.17 0.39
N GLY A 54 10.92 7.19 0.17
CA GLY A 54 10.64 5.78 0.44
C GLY A 54 10.25 5.49 1.90
N LYS A 55 10.75 6.31 2.85
CA LYS A 55 10.37 6.25 4.27
C LYS A 55 8.87 6.50 4.53
N ASN A 56 8.17 7.10 3.58
CA ASN A 56 6.74 7.39 3.66
C ASN A 56 5.89 6.26 3.08
N LEU A 57 6.50 5.15 2.66
CA LEU A 57 5.82 3.95 2.18
C LEU A 57 5.62 2.96 3.33
N THR A 58 4.41 2.41 3.43
CA THR A 58 4.09 1.30 4.33
C THR A 58 3.45 0.20 3.49
N PHE A 59 3.93 -1.04 3.62
CA PHE A 59 3.41 -2.19 2.89
C PHE A 59 2.73 -3.17 3.85
N HIS A 60 1.53 -3.61 3.51
CA HIS A 60 0.79 -4.64 4.21
C HIS A 60 0.39 -5.74 3.24
N ARG A 61 0.90 -6.95 3.49
CA ARG A 61 0.45 -8.14 2.78
C ARG A 61 -0.89 -8.60 3.36
N VAL A 62 -1.85 -8.90 2.49
CA VAL A 62 -3.17 -9.43 2.89
C VAL A 62 -3.46 -10.75 2.19
N PRO A 63 -3.98 -11.78 2.89
CA PRO A 63 -4.43 -13.00 2.21
C PRO A 63 -5.61 -12.70 1.29
N SER A 64 -5.75 -13.44 0.19
CA SER A 64 -6.86 -13.32 -0.79
C SER A 64 -8.26 -13.51 -0.17
N LEU A 65 -8.34 -14.12 1.02
CA LEU A 65 -9.57 -14.36 1.77
C LEU A 65 -10.04 -13.14 2.60
N PHE A 66 -9.31 -12.03 2.62
CA PHE A 66 -9.69 -10.85 3.41
C PHE A 66 -10.37 -9.77 2.56
N SER A 67 -11.58 -9.38 2.95
CA SER A 67 -12.19 -8.13 2.49
C SER A 67 -11.71 -6.99 3.38
N CYS A 68 -11.04 -6.00 2.78
CA CYS A 68 -10.54 -4.83 3.50
C CYS A 68 -11.63 -3.74 3.53
N SER A 69 -12.34 -3.61 4.65
CA SER A 69 -13.30 -2.52 4.84
C SER A 69 -12.61 -1.34 5.55
N VAL A 70 -12.64 -0.16 4.92
CA VAL A 70 -12.08 1.08 5.49
C VAL A 70 -13.12 1.67 6.45
N HIS A 71 -12.82 1.68 7.75
CA HIS A 71 -13.57 2.45 8.74
C HIS A 71 -12.77 3.73 9.10
N GLU A 72 -13.41 4.88 8.88
CA GLU A 72 -13.00 6.24 9.25
C GLU A 72 -11.89 6.97 8.43
N HIS A 73 -12.15 8.26 8.22
CA HIS A 73 -11.35 9.23 7.45
C HIS A 73 -10.16 9.83 8.22
N SER A 74 -10.04 9.59 9.54
CA SER A 74 -9.07 10.28 10.41
C SER A 74 -8.03 9.34 11.04
N ALA A 75 -8.35 8.05 11.20
CA ALA A 75 -7.43 7.01 11.64
C ALA A 75 -7.71 5.74 10.84
N LEU A 76 -6.83 5.42 9.88
CA LEU A 76 -6.94 4.22 9.05
C LEU A 76 -6.72 2.98 9.95
N LYS A 77 -7.78 2.55 10.64
CA LYS A 77 -7.75 1.38 11.51
C LYS A 77 -8.15 0.18 10.68
N PHE A 78 -7.15 -0.48 10.09
CA PHE A 78 -7.36 -1.73 9.38
C PHE A 78 -7.87 -2.78 10.37
N ARG A 79 -9.11 -3.21 10.19
CA ARG A 79 -9.69 -4.33 10.92
C ARG A 79 -9.84 -5.48 9.94
N PHE A 80 -8.89 -6.39 9.99
CA PHE A 80 -8.92 -7.63 9.22
C PHE A 80 -9.93 -8.57 9.90
N SER A 81 -11.07 -8.81 9.25
CA SER A 81 -12.01 -9.86 9.66
C SER A 81 -11.80 -11.05 8.74
N SER A 82 -11.35 -12.17 9.28
CA SER A 82 -11.34 -13.45 8.58
C SER A 82 -12.79 -13.82 8.27
N SER A 83 -13.07 -14.16 7.01
CA SER A 83 -14.39 -14.66 6.59
C SER A 83 -14.59 -16.14 6.95
N ASP A 84 -14.03 -16.57 8.07
CA ASP A 84 -14.22 -17.91 8.59
C ASP A 84 -15.44 -17.83 9.51
N GLY A 85 -16.61 -18.15 8.93
CA GLY A 85 -17.85 -18.41 9.67
C GLY A 85 -17.82 -19.72 10.42
#